data_AF-A0A7K0TMK2-F1
#
_entry.id   AF-A0A7K0TMK2-F1
#
_cell.length_a   1.000
_cell.length_b   1.000
_cell.length_c   1.000
_cell.angle_alpha   90.00
_cell.angle_beta   90.00
_cell.angle_gamma   90.00
#
_symmetry.space_group_name_H-M   'P 1'
#
loop_
_entity.id
_entity.type
_entity.pdbx_description
1 polymer ?
#
loop_
_entity_poly.entity_id
_entity_poly.type
_entity_poly.pdbx_seq_one_letter_code
_entity_poly.pdbx_strand_id
1 'polypeptide(L)'
;ETRHIKCALIVDIGEAGSEPVVEPVEIPQPRPMSRLRGRIEDLLSDKYEDEHEHFVELVVTDAQSPDRMHARLDVVFPYALRKLYEPEGRDESAITERGDARGKEPLELIGDFYSKVTGAPPATDEAKLLREIYELVRDRVT
;
A
#
# COMPACT_ATOMS: atom_id res chain seq x y z
N GLU A 1 -12.99 -4.24 10.20
CA GLU A 1 -14.32 -4.28 10.85
C GLU A 1 -14.95 -2.89 10.84
N THR A 2 -15.46 -2.41 9.70
CA THR A 2 -15.99 -1.04 9.59
C THR A 2 -17.45 -0.89 10.06
N ARG A 3 -18.19 -2.01 10.19
CA ARG A 3 -19.63 -2.03 10.52
C ARG A 3 -19.94 -2.41 11.97
N HIS A 4 -18.93 -2.50 12.82
CA HIS A 4 -19.12 -2.91 14.21
C HIS A 4 -19.38 -1.70 15.10
N ILE A 5 -20.46 -1.74 15.86
CA ILE A 5 -20.70 -0.79 16.95
C ILE A 5 -19.75 -1.17 18.09
N LYS A 6 -18.89 -0.23 18.46
CA LYS A 6 -18.01 -0.42 19.61
C LYS A 6 -18.82 -0.03 20.84
N CYS A 7 -18.87 -0.91 21.82
CA CYS A 7 -19.56 -0.68 23.08
C CYS A 7 -18.72 -1.18 24.27
N ALA A 8 -18.97 -0.60 25.43
CA ALA A 8 -18.63 -1.20 26.71
C ALA A 8 -19.86 -1.95 27.23
N LEU A 9 -19.66 -3.03 27.97
CA LEU A 9 -20.76 -3.73 28.64
C LEU A 9 -20.73 -3.37 30.12
N ILE A 10 -21.83 -2.82 30.62
CA ILE A 10 -22.09 -2.69 32.06
C ILE A 10 -22.79 -3.98 32.47
N VAL A 11 -22.23 -4.66 33.46
CA VAL A 11 -22.76 -5.94 33.96
C VAL A 11 -23.10 -5.77 35.42
N ASP A 12 -24.39 -5.83 35.74
CA ASP A 12 -24.89 -5.83 37.10
C ASP A 12 -25.07 -7.27 37.59
N ILE A 13 -24.28 -7.63 38.61
CA ILE A 13 -24.32 -8.94 39.24
C ILE A 13 -25.24 -8.87 40.46
N GLY A 14 -26.39 -9.54 40.37
CA GLY A 14 -27.37 -9.65 41.45
C GLY A 14 -27.02 -10.73 42.48
N GLU A 15 -28.05 -11.25 43.17
CA GLU A 15 -27.88 -12.32 44.14
C GLU A 15 -27.38 -13.62 43.50
N ALA A 16 -26.72 -14.48 44.29
CA ALA A 16 -26.17 -15.74 43.82
C ALA A 16 -27.25 -16.63 43.18
N GLY A 17 -27.02 -17.04 41.93
CA GLY A 17 -27.96 -17.81 41.13
C GLY A 17 -28.94 -16.99 40.29
N SER A 18 -28.90 -15.65 40.40
CA SER A 18 -29.65 -14.74 39.52
C SER A 18 -28.91 -14.52 38.20
N GLU A 19 -29.67 -14.31 37.11
CA GLU A 19 -29.09 -13.93 35.82
C GLU A 19 -28.53 -12.50 35.89
N PRO A 20 -27.28 -12.25 35.44
CA PRO A 20 -26.73 -10.91 35.37
C PRO A 20 -27.49 -10.03 34.37
N VAL A 21 -27.65 -8.76 34.69
CA VAL A 21 -28.18 -7.78 33.73
C VAL A 21 -27.00 -7.20 32.95
N VAL A 22 -27.08 -7.23 31.62
CA VAL A 22 -26.03 -6.71 30.72
C VAL A 22 -26.59 -5.55 29.92
N GLU A 23 -26.01 -4.37 30.11
CA GLU A 23 -26.35 -3.16 29.37
C GLU A 23 -25.18 -2.76 28.45
N PRO A 24 -25.36 -2.79 27.12
CA PRO A 24 -24.36 -2.26 26.20
C PRO A 24 -24.44 -0.73 26.13
N VAL A 25 -23.32 -0.08 26.42
CA VAL A 25 -23.14 1.36 26.27
C VAL A 25 -22.30 1.62 25.03
N GLU A 26 -22.89 2.24 24.01
CA GLU A 26 -22.19 2.56 22.77
C GLU A 26 -21.06 3.57 22.99
N ILE A 27 -19.94 3.35 22.31
CA ILE A 27 -18.77 4.23 22.28
C ILE A 27 -18.83 5.01 20.95
N PRO A 28 -19.12 6.32 20.98
CA PRO A 28 -19.18 7.13 19.79
C PRO A 28 -17.87 7.07 19.01
N GLN A 29 -17.96 6.77 17.72
CA GLN A 29 -16.79 6.83 16.84
C GLN A 29 -16.57 8.27 16.40
N PRO A 30 -15.36 8.83 16.54
CA PRO A 30 -15.11 10.23 16.20
C PRO A 30 -15.16 10.49 14.69
N ARG A 31 -15.06 9.43 13.87
CA ARG A 31 -15.12 9.43 12.41
C ARG A 31 -15.73 8.11 11.94
N PRO A 32 -16.52 8.12 10.84
CA PRO A 32 -16.89 6.89 10.16
C PRO A 32 -15.65 6.15 9.63
N MET A 33 -15.78 4.85 9.37
CA MET A 33 -14.69 4.04 8.83
C MET A 33 -15.03 3.52 7.43
N SER A 34 -14.09 3.63 6.50
CA SER A 34 -14.26 3.16 5.11
C SER A 34 -13.10 2.28 4.66
N ARG A 35 -13.36 1.47 3.62
CA ARG A 35 -12.34 0.75 2.87
C ARG A 35 -12.54 1.05 1.39
N LEU A 36 -11.54 1.66 0.76
CA LEU A 36 -11.59 2.04 -0.65
C LEU A 36 -10.51 1.28 -1.42
N ARG A 37 -10.87 0.78 -2.60
CA ARG A 37 -9.98 0.05 -3.50
C ARG A 37 -10.18 0.56 -4.93
N GLY A 38 -9.10 0.83 -5.65
CA GLY A 38 -9.16 1.21 -7.05
C GLY A 38 -7.85 1.81 -7.57
N ARG A 39 -7.91 2.37 -8.78
CA ARG A 39 -6.80 3.13 -9.36
C ARG A 39 -6.61 4.42 -8.58
N ILE A 40 -5.37 4.90 -8.49
CA ILE A 40 -5.04 6.11 -7.73
C ILE A 40 -5.82 7.33 -8.21
N GLU A 41 -6.03 7.49 -9.52
CA GLU A 41 -6.79 8.64 -10.05
C GLU A 41 -8.27 8.58 -9.68
N ASP A 42 -8.85 7.37 -9.59
CA ASP A 42 -10.24 7.21 -9.13
C ASP A 42 -10.35 7.52 -7.63
N LEU A 43 -9.38 7.05 -6.84
CA LEU A 43 -9.34 7.29 -5.39
C LEU A 43 -9.14 8.77 -5.05
N LEU A 44 -8.45 9.54 -5.91
CA LEU A 44 -8.24 10.98 -5.74
C LEU A 44 -9.33 11.85 -6.37
N SER A 45 -10.34 11.23 -7.02
CA SER A 45 -11.45 11.96 -7.64
C SER A 45 -12.53 12.31 -6.63
N ASP A 46 -13.43 13.22 -7.02
CA ASP A 46 -14.58 13.66 -6.20
C ASP A 46 -15.59 12.54 -5.90
N LYS A 47 -15.41 11.35 -6.49
CA LYS A 47 -16.24 10.17 -6.21
C LYS A 47 -16.24 9.79 -4.73
N TYR A 48 -15.16 10.08 -4.01
CA TYR A 48 -14.96 9.66 -2.61
C TYR A 48 -14.87 10.84 -1.64
N GLU A 49 -15.46 11.99 -2.00
CA GLU A 49 -15.39 13.22 -1.21
C GLU A 49 -15.92 13.03 0.22
N ASP A 50 -17.00 12.25 0.37
CA ASP A 50 -17.59 11.92 1.68
C ASP A 50 -16.62 11.12 2.57
N GLU A 51 -15.74 10.31 1.98
CA GLU A 51 -14.78 9.49 2.70
C GLU A 51 -13.45 10.19 3.03
N HIS A 52 -13.22 11.42 2.55
CA HIS A 52 -11.97 12.16 2.82
C HIS A 52 -11.72 12.34 4.33
N GLU A 53 -12.77 12.55 5.11
CA GLU A 53 -12.68 12.71 6.57
C GLU A 53 -12.85 11.40 7.35
N HIS A 54 -13.00 10.25 6.68
CA HIS A 54 -13.14 8.97 7.34
C HIS A 54 -11.80 8.41 7.84
N PHE A 55 -11.87 7.52 8.82
CA PHE A 55 -10.79 6.56 9.04
C PHE A 55 -10.80 5.52 7.93
N VAL A 56 -9.90 5.68 6.96
CA VAL A 56 -9.94 4.91 5.72
C VAL A 56 -8.73 3.99 5.55
N GLU A 57 -8.98 2.77 5.06
CA GLU A 57 -7.98 1.92 4.44
C GLU A 57 -8.08 2.07 2.91
N LEU A 58 -6.98 2.48 2.29
CA LEU A 58 -6.86 2.72 0.85
C LEU A 58 -6.02 1.62 0.23
N VAL A 59 -6.53 1.00 -0.84
CA VAL A 59 -5.82 -0.01 -1.62
C VAL A 59 -5.72 0.45 -3.07
N VAL A 60 -4.50 0.76 -3.48
CA VAL A 60 -4.18 1.23 -4.82
C VAL A 60 -3.88 0.03 -5.72
N THR A 61 -4.59 -0.08 -6.83
CA THR A 61 -4.54 -1.25 -7.72
C THR A 61 -3.83 -1.00 -9.04
N ASP A 62 -3.13 0.13 -9.16
CA ASP A 62 -2.38 0.45 -10.37
C ASP A 62 -1.41 -0.66 -10.76
N ALA A 63 -1.33 -0.99 -12.05
CA ALA A 63 -0.43 -2.04 -12.54
C ALA A 63 1.04 -1.70 -12.30
N GLN A 64 1.36 -0.41 -12.39
CA GLN A 64 2.65 0.18 -12.03
C GLN A 64 2.50 1.09 -10.83
N SER A 65 3.53 1.13 -9.99
CA SER A 65 3.45 1.84 -8.71
C SER A 65 3.34 3.35 -8.99
N PRO A 66 2.27 4.03 -8.52
CA PRO A 66 2.11 5.43 -8.83
C PRO A 66 3.15 6.30 -8.13
N ASP A 67 3.63 7.31 -8.86
CA ASP A 67 4.56 8.28 -8.31
C ASP A 67 3.97 8.97 -7.08
N ARG A 68 4.78 9.01 -6.01
CA ARG A 68 4.44 9.68 -4.74
C ARG A 68 3.08 9.24 -4.17
N MET A 69 2.66 7.99 -4.42
CA MET A 69 1.36 7.42 -4.01
C MET A 69 0.92 7.86 -2.62
N HIS A 70 1.75 7.64 -1.59
CA HIS A 70 1.41 7.98 -0.21
C HIS A 70 1.16 9.48 -0.02
N ALA A 71 2.04 10.33 -0.54
CA ALA A 71 1.94 11.78 -0.38
C ALA A 71 0.71 12.35 -1.11
N ARG A 72 0.37 11.80 -2.29
CA ARG A 72 -0.84 12.19 -3.02
C ARG A 72 -2.10 11.82 -2.24
N LEU A 73 -2.15 10.61 -1.69
CA LEU A 73 -3.28 10.17 -0.85
C LEU A 73 -3.38 10.99 0.45
N ASP A 74 -2.26 11.39 1.05
CA ASP A 74 -2.27 12.20 2.29
C ASP A 74 -2.88 13.59 2.12
N VAL A 75 -2.81 14.16 0.91
CA VAL A 75 -3.45 15.45 0.61
C VAL A 75 -4.97 15.35 0.65
N VAL A 76 -5.53 14.20 0.25
CA VAL A 76 -6.98 14.00 0.10
C VAL A 76 -7.59 13.28 1.30
N PHE A 77 -6.87 12.30 1.87
CA PHE A 77 -7.31 11.48 2.99
C PHE A 77 -6.42 11.69 4.23
N PRO A 78 -6.56 12.82 4.94
CA PRO A 78 -5.71 13.17 6.08
C PRO A 78 -5.78 12.18 7.24
N TYR A 79 -6.83 11.34 7.32
CA TYR A 79 -7.04 10.35 8.37
C TYR A 79 -6.92 8.90 7.88
N ALA A 80 -6.23 8.67 6.76
CA ALA A 80 -5.96 7.33 6.27
C ALA A 80 -5.19 6.50 7.31
N LEU A 81 -5.79 5.39 7.75
CA LEU A 81 -5.19 4.46 8.70
C LEU A 81 -4.17 3.53 8.02
N ARG A 82 -4.46 3.14 6.77
CA ARG A 82 -3.61 2.25 5.97
C ARG A 82 -3.67 2.65 4.51
N LYS A 83 -2.51 2.60 3.85
CA LYS A 83 -2.34 2.82 2.40
C LYS A 83 -1.55 1.64 1.87
N LEU A 84 -2.17 0.82 1.04
CA LEU A 84 -1.61 -0.41 0.49
C LEU A 84 -1.51 -0.29 -1.03
N TYR A 85 -0.54 -1.00 -1.61
CA TYR A 85 -0.38 -1.12 -3.04
C TYR A 85 -0.50 -2.60 -3.41
N GLU A 86 -1.53 -2.93 -4.18
CA GLU A 86 -1.88 -4.29 -4.61
C GLU A 86 -2.11 -4.27 -6.13
N PRO A 87 -1.04 -4.30 -6.94
CA PRO A 87 -1.13 -4.12 -8.39
C PRO A 87 -1.99 -5.21 -9.02
N GLU A 88 -2.95 -4.80 -9.85
CA GLU A 88 -3.75 -5.72 -10.65
C GLU A 88 -3.09 -5.95 -12.02
N GLY A 89 -3.07 -7.21 -12.48
CA GLY A 89 -2.53 -7.58 -13.78
C GLY A 89 -1.01 -7.75 -13.85
N ARG A 90 -0.30 -7.68 -12.71
CA ARG A 90 1.12 -8.04 -12.61
C ARG A 90 1.25 -9.53 -12.30
N ASP A 91 2.05 -10.25 -13.08
CA ASP A 91 2.35 -11.65 -12.83
C ASP A 91 3.15 -11.78 -11.52
N GLU A 92 2.53 -12.29 -10.45
CA GLU A 92 3.16 -12.42 -9.13
C GLU A 92 4.36 -13.39 -9.13
N SER A 93 4.49 -14.22 -10.17
CA SER A 93 5.65 -15.10 -10.37
C SER A 93 6.97 -14.33 -10.58
N ALA A 94 6.91 -13.06 -11.02
CA ALA A 94 8.11 -12.24 -11.22
C ALA A 94 8.75 -11.75 -9.92
N ILE A 95 8.02 -11.75 -8.80
CA ILE A 95 8.47 -11.21 -7.50
C ILE A 95 9.09 -12.30 -6.62
N THR A 96 8.71 -13.57 -6.79
CA THR A 96 9.17 -14.69 -5.97
C THR A 96 10.49 -15.32 -6.42
N GLU A 97 10.98 -14.99 -7.62
CA GLU A 97 12.36 -15.35 -7.99
C GLU A 97 13.36 -14.45 -7.27
N ARG A 98 13.87 -14.96 -6.14
CA ARG A 98 15.21 -14.60 -5.63
C ARG A 98 16.20 -14.91 -6.75
N GLY A 99 16.44 -13.93 -7.63
CA GLY A 99 17.35 -14.09 -8.75
C GLY A 99 18.71 -14.54 -8.22
N ASP A 100 19.25 -15.63 -8.77
CA ASP A 100 20.60 -16.06 -8.42
C ASP A 100 21.59 -15.05 -9.02
N ALA A 101 22.06 -14.13 -8.19
CA ALA A 101 23.04 -13.13 -8.59
C ALA A 101 24.46 -13.71 -8.75
N ARG A 102 24.68 -14.98 -8.40
CA ARG A 102 26.01 -15.60 -8.46
C ARG A 102 26.41 -15.82 -9.92
N GLY A 103 27.50 -15.18 -10.32
CA GLY A 103 28.10 -15.35 -11.66
C GLY A 103 27.48 -14.49 -12.77
N LYS A 104 26.47 -13.66 -12.46
CA LYS A 104 25.94 -12.68 -13.42
C LYS A 104 26.82 -11.43 -13.47
N GLU A 105 26.97 -10.88 -14.67
CA GLU A 105 27.61 -9.57 -14.84
C GLU A 105 26.75 -8.47 -14.17
N PRO A 106 27.34 -7.52 -13.45
CA PRO A 106 26.57 -6.49 -12.71
C PRO A 106 25.64 -5.66 -13.59
N LEU A 107 26.01 -5.39 -14.85
CA LEU A 107 25.13 -4.69 -15.79
C LEU A 107 23.90 -5.50 -16.20
N GLU A 108 24.03 -6.82 -16.26
CA GLU A 108 22.91 -7.73 -16.52
C GLU A 108 21.93 -7.70 -15.33
N LEU A 109 22.44 -7.73 -14.09
CA LEU A 109 21.62 -7.61 -12.88
C LEU A 109 20.88 -6.27 -12.81
N ILE A 110 21.54 -5.18 -13.18
CA ILE A 110 20.92 -3.85 -13.23
C ILE A 110 19.81 -3.82 -14.30
N GLY A 111 20.03 -4.43 -15.47
CA GLY A 111 19.01 -4.54 -16.52
C GLY A 111 17.80 -5.39 -16.12
N ASP A 112 18.05 -6.53 -15.46
CA ASP A 112 17.01 -7.39 -14.91
C ASP A 112 16.18 -6.66 -13.85
N PHE A 113 16.84 -5.93 -12.95
CA PHE A 113 16.19 -5.11 -11.94
C PHE A 113 15.37 -3.98 -12.57
N TYR A 114 15.93 -3.27 -13.55
CA TYR A 114 15.24 -2.21 -14.28
C TYR A 114 13.95 -2.74 -14.91
N SER A 115 14.02 -3.89 -15.58
CA SER A 115 12.88 -4.54 -16.21
C SER A 115 11.82 -4.96 -15.19
N LYS A 116 12.26 -5.49 -14.04
CA LYS A 116 11.35 -5.86 -12.95
C LYS A 116 10.60 -4.65 -12.39
N VAL A 117 11.28 -3.52 -12.20
CA VAL A 117 10.68 -2.32 -11.59
C VAL A 117 9.79 -1.56 -12.58
N THR A 118 10.22 -1.44 -13.83
CA THR A 118 9.51 -0.63 -14.85
C THR A 118 8.52 -1.43 -15.70
N GLY A 119 8.62 -2.76 -15.69
CA GLY A 119 7.84 -3.66 -16.55
C GLY A 119 8.31 -3.76 -18.00
N ALA A 120 9.44 -3.12 -18.37
CA ALA A 120 10.02 -3.18 -19.70
C ALA A 120 11.56 -3.12 -19.64
N PRO A 121 12.29 -3.71 -20.60
CA PRO A 121 13.75 -3.57 -20.66
C PRO A 121 14.15 -2.10 -20.86
N PRO A 122 15.34 -1.70 -20.39
CA PRO A 122 15.84 -0.34 -20.59
C PRO A 122 15.94 -0.02 -22.09
N ALA A 123 15.50 1.18 -22.46
CA ALA A 123 15.68 1.67 -23.83
C ALA A 123 17.18 1.77 -24.17
N THR A 124 17.53 1.85 -25.47
CA THR A 124 18.94 1.86 -25.90
C THR A 124 19.76 2.96 -25.24
N ASP A 125 19.19 4.15 -25.06
CA ASP A 125 19.87 5.28 -24.43
C ASP A 125 19.98 5.12 -22.92
N GLU A 126 18.96 4.55 -22.27
CA GLU A 126 18.99 4.22 -20.83
C GLU A 126 20.04 3.14 -20.54
N ALA A 127 20.13 2.12 -21.39
CA ALA A 127 21.12 1.05 -21.25
C ALA A 127 22.56 1.58 -21.41
N LYS A 128 22.79 2.56 -22.31
CA LYS A 128 24.09 3.25 -22.42
C LYS A 128 24.40 4.05 -21.17
N LEU A 129 23.45 4.83 -20.68
CA LEU A 129 23.62 5.65 -19.48
C LEU A 129 23.93 4.79 -18.24
N LEU A 130 23.21 3.67 -18.07
CA LEU A 130 23.45 2.72 -16.99
C LEU A 130 24.87 2.14 -17.04
N ARG A 131 25.38 1.84 -18.24
CA ARG A 131 26.77 1.38 -18.45
C ARG A 131 27.78 2.45 -18.07
N GLU A 132 27.62 3.67 -18.56
CA GLU A 132 28.53 4.79 -18.27
C GLU A 132 28.60 5.09 -16.77
N ILE A 133 27.46 5.13 -16.09
CA ILE A 133 27.40 5.36 -14.64
C ILE A 133 28.09 4.22 -13.89
N TYR A 134 27.85 2.97 -14.29
CA TYR A 134 28.46 1.80 -13.65
C TYR A 134 29.99 1.82 -13.78
N GLU A 135 30.51 2.08 -14.98
CA GLU A 135 31.95 2.18 -15.24
C GLU A 135 32.58 3.33 -14.43
N LEU A 136 31.94 4.51 -14.42
CA LEU A 136 32.39 5.66 -13.64
C LEU A 136 32.48 5.38 -12.12
N VAL A 137 31.50 4.66 -11.57
CA VAL A 137 31.48 4.32 -10.14
C VAL A 137 32.50 3.23 -9.82
N ARG A 138 32.66 2.23 -10.69
CA ARG A 138 33.65 1.16 -10.53
C ARG A 138 35.08 1.71 -10.46
N ASP A 139 35.41 2.66 -11.32
CA ASP A 139 36.75 3.27 -11.38
C ASP A 139 37.05 4.18 -10.18
N ARG A 140 36.03 4.62 -9.43
CA ARG A 140 36.21 5.42 -8.19
C ARG A 140 36.39 4.59 -6.93
N VAL A 141 36.00 3.32 -6.97
CA VAL A 141 36.02 2.40 -5.83
C VAL A 141 37.25 1.47 -5.89
N THR A 142 37.91 1.41 -7.05
CA THR A 142 39.18 0.68 -7.26
C THR A 142 40.37 1.62 -7.11
#